data_AF-A0A063BJN2-F1
#
_entry.id   AF-A0A063BJN2-F1
#
_cell.length_a   1.000
_cell.length_b   1.000
_cell.length_c   1.000
_cell.angle_alpha   90.00
_cell.angle_beta   90.00
_cell.angle_gamma   90.00
#
_symmetry.space_group_name_H-M   'P 1'
#
loop_
_entity.id
_entity.type
_entity.pdbx_description
1 polymer ?
#
loop_
_entity_poly.entity_id
_entity_poly.type
_entity_poly.pdbx_seq_one_letter_code
_entity_poly.pdbx_strand_id
1 'polypeptide(L)'
;MPEGGRLPLSQSEDAFKLGALRMHDETRSCRQTLQISLFFDGTNNNDAADNPLRDSNKRTHTNVARLFNVALDKNDQGVFAFYIPGVG
;
A
#
# COMPACT_ATOMS: atom_id res chain seq x y z
N MET A 1 12.78 34.92 15.67
CA MET A 1 11.71 33.92 15.49
C MET A 1 10.65 34.17 16.55
N PRO A 2 9.34 33.98 16.27
CA PRO A 2 8.30 34.20 17.28
C PRO A 2 8.48 33.25 18.48
N GLU A 3 8.08 33.68 19.69
CA GLU A 3 8.01 32.78 20.84
C GLU A 3 7.11 31.57 20.52
N GLY A 4 7.65 30.36 20.67
CA GLY A 4 6.93 29.11 20.37
C GLY A 4 6.97 28.67 18.90
N GLY A 5 7.69 29.36 18.02
CA GLY A 5 7.94 28.92 16.63
C GLY A 5 6.72 28.95 15.71
N ARG A 6 5.57 29.44 16.18
CA ARG A 6 4.36 29.63 15.38
C ARG A 6 4.27 31.08 14.90
N LEU A 7 3.86 31.26 13.65
CA LEU A 7 3.59 32.60 13.12
C LEU A 7 2.38 33.21 13.85
N PRO A 8 2.37 34.55 14.08
CA PRO A 8 1.17 35.27 14.49
C PRO A 8 -0.02 34.98 13.57
N LEU A 9 -1.24 35.00 14.09
CA LEU A 9 -2.46 34.60 13.37
C LEU A 9 -2.60 35.29 11.99
N SER A 10 -2.36 36.60 11.94
CA SER A 10 -2.36 37.38 10.69
C SER A 10 -1.34 36.89 9.67
N GLN A 11 -0.13 36.55 10.11
CA GLN A 11 0.92 36.00 9.25
C GLN A 11 0.67 34.55 8.86
N SER A 12 -0.03 33.79 9.71
CA SER A 12 -0.36 32.38 9.44
C SER A 12 -1.40 32.23 8.33
N GLU A 13 -2.38 33.13 8.25
CA GLU A 13 -3.37 33.14 7.17
C GLU A 13 -2.74 33.48 5.82
N ASP A 14 -1.88 34.49 5.79
CA ASP A 14 -1.19 34.91 4.57
C ASP A 14 -0.24 33.82 4.07
N ALA A 15 0.49 33.17 4.98
CA ALA A 15 1.34 32.02 4.64
C ALA A 15 0.54 30.83 4.09
N PHE A 16 -0.64 30.54 4.67
CA PHE A 16 -1.54 29.50 4.18
C PHE A 16 -2.09 29.82 2.78
N LYS A 17 -2.58 31.04 2.55
CA LYS A 17 -3.10 31.50 1.25
C LYS A 17 -2.01 31.43 0.18
N LEU A 18 -0.81 31.90 0.49
CA LEU A 18 0.34 31.84 -0.41
C LEU A 18 0.74 30.39 -0.73
N GLY A 19 0.75 29.51 0.28
CA GLY A 19 1.02 28.09 0.10
C GLY A 19 -0.02 27.42 -0.79
N ALA A 20 -1.30 27.68 -0.55
CA ALA A 20 -2.41 27.13 -1.32
C ALA A 20 -2.37 27.57 -2.80
N LEU A 21 -2.00 28.82 -3.10
CA LEU A 21 -1.83 29.33 -4.46
C LEU A 21 -0.61 28.75 -5.18
N ARG A 22 0.39 28.25 -4.44
CA ARG A 22 1.61 27.64 -5.00
C ARG A 22 1.48 26.14 -5.24
N MET A 23 0.43 25.50 -4.71
CA MET A 23 0.15 24.10 -5.00
C MET A 23 -0.40 23.99 -6.42
N HIS A 24 0.23 23.17 -7.25
CA HIS A 24 -0.26 22.86 -8.59
C HIS A 24 -1.49 21.92 -8.53
N ASP A 25 -1.58 21.06 -7.52
CA ASP A 25 -2.70 20.14 -7.35
C ASP A 25 -3.90 20.87 -6.71
N GLU A 26 -5.01 20.97 -7.47
CA GLU A 26 -6.27 21.57 -7.02
C GLU A 26 -6.85 20.85 -5.80
N THR A 27 -6.63 19.55 -5.69
CA THR A 27 -7.09 18.74 -4.54
C THR A 27 -6.16 18.89 -3.33
N ARG A 28 -4.98 19.49 -3.51
CA ARG A 28 -3.92 19.64 -2.50
C ARG A 28 -3.57 18.30 -1.84
N SER A 29 -3.70 17.21 -2.60
CA SER A 29 -3.42 15.87 -2.12
C SER A 29 -1.91 15.64 -2.10
N CYS A 30 -1.43 14.91 -1.10
CA CYS A 30 -0.04 14.45 -1.11
C CYS A 30 0.08 13.30 -2.13
N ARG A 31 1.13 13.33 -2.95
CA ARG A 31 1.45 12.20 -3.84
C ARG A 31 1.72 10.96 -2.98
N GLN A 32 0.98 9.89 -3.25
CA GLN A 32 1.21 8.58 -2.65
C GLN A 32 1.87 7.66 -3.69
N THR A 33 2.87 6.89 -3.25
CA THR A 33 3.44 5.82 -4.07
C THR A 33 2.64 4.55 -3.82
N LEU A 34 2.17 3.93 -4.90
CA LEU A 34 1.52 2.62 -4.83
C LEU A 34 2.57 1.52 -4.92
N GLN A 35 2.53 0.56 -3.99
CA GLN A 35 3.34 -0.65 -4.03
C GLN A 35 2.43 -1.84 -4.29
N ILE A 36 2.62 -2.50 -5.44
CA ILE A 36 1.81 -3.65 -5.84
C ILE A 36 2.73 -4.86 -5.92
N SER A 37 2.43 -5.89 -5.14
CA SER A 37 3.16 -7.15 -5.12
C SER A 37 2.30 -8.25 -5.73
N LEU A 38 2.77 -8.85 -6.83
CA LEU A 38 2.08 -9.92 -7.55
C LEU A 38 2.84 -11.24 -7.38
N PHE A 39 2.17 -12.26 -6.84
CA PHE A 39 2.77 -13.55 -6.51
C PHE A 39 2.19 -14.65 -7.41
N PHE A 40 2.94 -15.03 -8.45
CA PHE A 40 2.59 -16.10 -9.38
C PHE A 40 3.14 -17.44 -8.87
N ASP A 41 2.27 -18.37 -8.52
CA ASP A 41 2.69 -19.66 -7.98
C ASP A 41 3.13 -20.66 -9.07
N GLY A 42 3.80 -21.73 -8.65
CA GLY A 42 4.29 -22.79 -9.52
C GLY A 42 3.16 -23.68 -10.07
N THR A 43 3.42 -24.38 -11.18
CA THR A 43 2.47 -25.32 -11.81
C THR A 43 1.85 -26.32 -10.83
N ASN A 44 0.53 -26.51 -10.90
CA ASN A 44 -0.26 -27.39 -10.02
C ASN A 44 -0.08 -27.07 -8.52
N ASN A 45 0.15 -25.80 -8.17
CA ASN A 45 0.12 -25.31 -6.79
C ASN A 45 -0.98 -24.25 -6.64
N ASN A 46 -1.76 -24.37 -5.58
CA ASN A 46 -2.86 -23.47 -5.27
C ASN A 46 -3.06 -23.36 -3.75
N ASP A 47 -2.70 -22.20 -3.21
CA ASP A 47 -2.90 -21.82 -1.81
C ASP A 47 -3.95 -20.71 -1.63
N ALA A 48 -4.80 -20.48 -2.64
CA ALA A 48 -5.85 -19.46 -2.59
C ALA A 48 -6.83 -19.73 -1.43
N ALA A 49 -7.32 -18.66 -0.79
CA ALA A 49 -8.14 -18.77 0.41
C ALA A 49 -9.51 -19.44 0.17
N ASP A 50 -10.02 -19.34 -1.05
CA ASP A 50 -11.27 -19.94 -1.53
C ASP A 50 -11.11 -21.39 -2.02
N ASN A 51 -9.87 -21.87 -2.18
CA ASN A 51 -9.60 -23.26 -2.50
C ASN A 51 -9.79 -24.14 -1.24
N PRO A 52 -10.71 -25.12 -1.20
CA PRO A 52 -10.83 -26.03 -0.04
C PRO A 52 -9.64 -27.00 0.11
N LEU A 53 -8.91 -27.24 -0.98
CA LEU A 53 -7.77 -28.17 -1.06
C LEU A 53 -6.43 -27.44 -1.11
N ARG A 54 -6.25 -26.40 -0.29
CA ARG A 54 -5.01 -25.61 -0.24
C ARG A 54 -3.79 -26.49 0.02
N ASP A 55 -2.68 -26.22 -0.66
CA ASP A 55 -1.42 -26.92 -0.44
C ASP A 55 -0.89 -26.74 1.00
N SER A 56 -1.15 -25.58 1.61
CA SER A 56 -0.81 -25.34 3.01
C SER A 56 -1.49 -26.31 3.97
N ASN A 57 -2.70 -26.81 3.67
CA ASN A 57 -3.41 -27.79 4.52
C ASN A 57 -2.67 -29.13 4.61
N LYS A 58 -1.90 -29.48 3.57
CA LYS A 58 -1.07 -30.70 3.52
C LYS A 58 0.40 -30.42 3.87
N ARG A 59 0.74 -29.20 4.28
CA ARG A 59 2.12 -28.74 4.54
C ARG A 59 3.02 -28.78 3.29
N THR A 60 2.43 -28.58 2.10
CA THR A 60 3.14 -28.58 0.81
C THR A 60 3.12 -27.22 0.12
N HIS A 61 2.88 -26.12 0.85
CA HIS A 61 2.87 -24.78 0.28
C HIS A 61 4.23 -24.38 -0.32
N THR A 62 4.19 -23.60 -1.39
CA THR A 62 5.39 -23.18 -2.12
C THR A 62 6.11 -22.01 -1.43
N ASN A 63 7.30 -21.65 -1.92
CA ASN A 63 7.97 -20.42 -1.50
C ASN A 63 7.14 -19.17 -1.84
N VAL A 64 6.43 -19.19 -2.97
CA VAL A 64 5.61 -18.06 -3.42
C VAL A 64 4.44 -17.85 -2.46
N ALA A 65 3.73 -18.92 -2.10
CA ALA A 65 2.67 -18.86 -1.09
C ALA A 65 3.19 -18.36 0.27
N ARG A 66 4.40 -18.77 0.68
CA ARG A 66 5.03 -18.25 1.91
C ARG A 66 5.33 -16.76 1.85
N LEU A 67 5.88 -16.28 0.73
CA LEU A 67 6.17 -14.86 0.55
C LEU A 67 4.90 -14.02 0.50
N PHE A 68 3.84 -14.51 -0.14
CA PHE A 68 2.53 -13.87 -0.12
C PHE A 68 1.95 -13.77 1.29
N ASN A 69 2.02 -14.84 2.08
CA ASN A 69 1.49 -14.86 3.45
C ASN A 69 2.18 -13.88 4.41
N VAL A 70 3.41 -13.44 4.11
CA VAL A 70 4.13 -12.42 4.89
C VAL A 70 4.18 -11.05 4.21
N ALA A 71 3.56 -10.92 3.03
CA ALA A 71 3.50 -9.66 2.31
C ALA A 71 2.63 -8.64 3.07
N LEU A 72 3.00 -7.36 2.98
CA LEU A 72 2.15 -6.30 3.50
C LEU A 72 0.97 -6.11 2.57
N ASP A 73 -0.24 -6.10 3.15
CA ASP A 73 -1.47 -5.74 2.48
C ASP A 73 -2.15 -4.62 3.30
N LYS A 74 -1.86 -3.37 2.93
CA LYS A 74 -2.33 -2.15 3.58
C LYS A 74 -2.92 -1.23 2.52
N ASN A 75 -4.11 -1.60 2.07
CA ASN A 75 -4.80 -0.95 0.95
C ASN A 75 -5.06 0.54 1.21
N ASP A 76 -5.30 0.92 2.47
CA ASP A 76 -5.41 2.30 2.94
C ASP A 76 -4.11 3.11 2.77
N GLN A 77 -2.97 2.44 2.81
CA GLN A 77 -1.63 3.02 2.67
C GLN A 77 -1.04 2.83 1.27
N GLY A 78 -1.82 2.32 0.30
CA GLY A 78 -1.39 2.13 -1.07
C GLY A 78 -0.45 0.93 -1.27
N VAL A 79 -0.44 -0.01 -0.33
CA VAL A 79 0.35 -1.26 -0.42
C VAL A 79 -0.61 -2.43 -0.64
N PHE A 80 -0.46 -3.13 -1.75
CA PHE A 80 -1.35 -4.20 -2.19
C PHE A 80 -0.57 -5.49 -2.43
N ALA A 81 -1.15 -6.62 -2.04
CA ALA A 81 -0.62 -7.94 -2.35
C ALA A 81 -1.67 -8.82 -3.03
N PHE A 82 -1.29 -9.50 -4.11
CA PHE A 82 -2.17 -10.42 -4.83
C PHE A 82 -1.49 -11.76 -5.05
N TYR A 83 -2.20 -12.84 -4.74
CA TYR A 83 -1.80 -14.21 -5.04
C TYR A 83 -2.50 -14.72 -6.28
N ILE A 84 -1.73 -15.33 -7.18
CA ILE A 84 -2.20 -15.90 -8.44
C ILE A 84 -1.84 -17.39 -8.41
N PRO A 85 -2.84 -18.30 -8.40
CA PRO A 85 -2.57 -19.74 -8.38
C PRO A 85 -1.83 -20.17 -9.65
N GLY A 86 -1.04 -21.23 -9.50
CA GLY A 86 -0.27 -21.77 -10.61
C GLY A 86 -1.17 -22.43 -11.65
N VAL A 87 -0.66 -22.52 -12.87
CA VAL A 87 -1.35 -23.20 -13.98
C VAL A 87 -1.36 -24.72 -13.78
N GLY A 88 -2.40 -25.39 -14.28
CA GLY A 88 -2.57 -26.84 -14.19
C GLY A 88 -3.16 -27.29 -12.87
#